data_AF-Q8GBY2-F1
#
_entry.id   AF-Q8GBY2-F1
#
_cell.length_a   1.000
_cell.length_b   1.000
_cell.length_c   1.000
_cell.angle_alpha   90.00
_cell.angle_beta   90.00
_cell.angle_gamma   90.00
#
_symmetry.space_group_name_H-M   'P 1'
#
loop_
_entity.id
_entity.type
_entity.pdbx_description
1 polymer ?
#
loop_
_entity_poly.entity_id
_entity_poly.type
_entity_poly.pdbx_seq_one_letter_code
_entity_poly.pdbx_strand_id
1 'polypeptide(L)'
;MKKTLVLIITLILCLGASAEDGHQLWLRYQQTHAQVNAPQGGEILNTACRELRNYWLGQAINLQLVSQNIVAPEGYTFDGKTLKASTESGLLYGAYALLREQTVRGTAKGIILKSTPKSKYRILNHWDNLDGSIERGYAGKSIFWNS
;
A
#
# COMPACT_ATOMS: atom_id res chain seq x y z
N MET A 1 19.85 30.01 -37.34
CA MET A 1 18.98 30.51 -36.25
C MET A 1 17.79 29.59 -35.97
N LYS A 2 16.91 29.29 -36.94
CA LYS A 2 15.76 28.37 -36.71
C LYS A 2 16.15 26.95 -36.24
N LYS A 3 17.17 26.33 -36.86
CA LYS A 3 17.67 25.00 -36.47
C LYS A 3 18.26 24.99 -35.05
N THR A 4 19.01 26.03 -34.69
CA THR A 4 19.61 26.21 -33.37
C THR A 4 18.56 26.40 -32.27
N LEU A 5 17.51 27.16 -32.57
CA LEU A 5 16.38 27.37 -31.66
C LEU A 5 15.61 26.07 -31.39
N VAL A 6 15.32 25.28 -32.44
CA VAL A 6 14.67 23.98 -32.29
C VAL A 6 15.51 23.04 -31.41
N LEU A 7 16.83 23.00 -31.61
CA LEU A 7 17.72 22.17 -30.81
C LEU A 7 17.72 22.53 -29.32
N ILE A 8 17.71 23.84 -29.02
CA ILE A 8 17.65 24.34 -27.64
C ILE A 8 16.30 23.98 -26.99
N ILE A 9 15.20 24.13 -27.73
CA ILE A 9 13.86 23.75 -27.23
C ILE A 9 13.79 22.24 -26.95
N THR A 10 14.30 21.41 -27.86
CA THR A 10 14.35 19.95 -27.64
C THR A 10 15.21 19.59 -26.43
N LEU A 11 16.37 20.23 -26.26
CA LEU A 11 17.24 19.98 -25.11
C LEU A 11 16.58 20.37 -23.78
N ILE A 12 15.87 21.50 -23.74
CA ILE A 12 15.11 21.95 -22.56
C ILE A 12 13.97 20.97 -22.23
N LEU A 13 13.27 20.45 -23.25
CA LEU A 13 12.21 19.46 -23.07
C LEU A 13 12.74 18.14 -22.49
N CYS A 14 13.95 17.72 -22.87
CA CYS A 14 14.57 16.50 -22.34
C CYS A 14 14.98 16.63 -20.86
N LEU A 15 15.30 17.83 -20.37
CA LEU A 15 15.71 18.06 -18.98
C LEU A 15 14.55 17.95 -17.97
N GLY A 16 13.30 18.07 -18.42
CA GLY A 16 12.10 17.95 -17.58
C GLY A 16 11.51 16.53 -17.52
N ALA A 17 12.08 15.57 -18.24
CA ALA A 17 11.56 14.21 -18.28
C ALA A 17 12.03 13.41 -17.06
N SER A 18 11.10 13.07 -16.16
CA SER A 18 11.33 12.09 -15.09
C SER A 18 10.75 10.74 -15.51
N ALA A 19 11.55 9.69 -15.42
CA ALA A 19 11.08 8.32 -15.57
C ALA A 19 10.63 7.75 -14.22
N GLU A 20 9.65 6.87 -14.25
CA GLU A 20 9.25 6.08 -13.09
C GLU A 20 10.28 4.95 -12.90
N ASP A 21 10.81 4.80 -11.69
CA ASP A 21 11.91 3.86 -11.38
C ASP A 21 11.41 2.49 -10.89
N GLY A 22 10.11 2.31 -10.69
CA GLY A 22 9.47 1.08 -10.26
C GLY A 22 9.58 0.81 -8.76
N HIS A 23 10.26 1.66 -7.99
CA HIS A 23 10.58 1.39 -6.58
C HIS A 23 9.32 1.21 -5.71
N GLN A 24 8.26 1.96 -6.01
CA GLN A 24 6.99 1.91 -5.27
C GLN A 24 6.06 0.77 -5.71
N LEU A 25 6.41 0.01 -6.75
CA LEU A 25 5.60 -1.07 -7.32
C LEU A 25 4.16 -0.63 -7.59
N TRP A 26 3.18 -1.20 -6.89
CA TRP A 26 1.75 -0.85 -7.02
C TRP A 26 1.25 0.12 -5.94
N LEU A 27 2.09 0.52 -4.96
CA LEU A 27 1.73 1.41 -3.86
C LEU A 27 1.96 2.89 -4.20
N ARG A 28 1.64 3.29 -5.44
CA ARG A 28 1.85 4.63 -6.00
C ARG A 28 0.69 5.57 -5.66
N TYR A 29 0.46 5.80 -4.37
CA TYR A 29 -0.66 6.61 -3.90
C TYR A 29 -0.31 8.11 -3.86
N GLN A 30 -1.30 8.94 -4.17
CA GLN A 30 -1.18 10.38 -3.93
C GLN A 30 -1.21 10.64 -2.42
N GLN A 31 -0.28 11.47 -1.94
CA GLN A 31 -0.25 11.85 -0.52
C GLN A 31 -1.47 12.69 -0.13
N THR A 32 -1.99 12.41 1.05
CA THR A 32 -3.12 13.06 1.69
C THR A 32 -2.86 13.21 3.20
N HIS A 33 -3.77 13.89 3.89
CA HIS A 33 -3.78 14.00 5.35
C HIS A 33 -5.16 13.63 5.88
N ALA A 34 -5.52 12.36 5.73
CA ALA A 34 -6.81 11.87 6.19
C ALA A 34 -6.89 11.82 7.72
N GLN A 35 -8.04 12.19 8.27
CA GLN A 35 -8.33 11.99 9.69
C GLN A 35 -8.63 10.51 9.94
N VAL A 36 -7.83 9.88 10.79
CA VAL A 36 -7.97 8.47 11.16
C VAL A 36 -8.17 8.36 12.66
N ASN A 37 -9.34 7.91 13.08
CA ASN A 37 -9.65 7.62 14.48
C ASN A 37 -9.50 6.12 14.71
N ALA A 38 -8.72 5.72 15.70
CA ALA A 38 -8.48 4.31 16.01
C ALA A 38 -8.34 4.13 17.53
N PRO A 39 -8.62 2.94 18.07
CA PRO A 39 -8.25 2.62 19.44
C PRO A 39 -6.72 2.64 19.61
N GLN A 40 -6.26 2.70 20.86
CA GLN A 40 -4.86 2.39 21.15
C GLN A 40 -4.57 0.92 20.77
N GLY A 41 -3.41 0.66 20.19
CA GLY A 41 -2.99 -0.67 19.77
C GLY A 41 -1.49 -0.72 19.46
N GLY A 42 -1.05 -1.84 18.91
CA GLY A 42 0.34 -2.13 18.60
C GLY A 42 0.83 -1.55 17.27
N GLU A 43 2.05 -1.93 16.89
CA GLU A 43 2.72 -1.42 15.69
C GLU A 43 2.01 -1.78 14.38
N ILE A 44 1.26 -2.89 14.36
CA ILE A 44 0.47 -3.30 13.19
C ILE A 44 -0.67 -2.30 12.99
N LEU A 45 -1.41 -1.96 14.04
CA LEU A 45 -2.44 -0.93 13.99
C LEU A 45 -1.85 0.44 13.68
N ASN A 46 -0.73 0.81 14.30
CA ASN A 46 -0.06 2.08 14.04
C ASN A 46 0.36 2.22 12.56
N THR A 47 0.81 1.12 11.95
CA THR A 47 1.13 1.06 10.52
C THR A 47 -0.12 1.25 9.67
N ALA A 48 -1.22 0.54 9.96
CA ALA A 48 -2.47 0.70 9.23
C ALA A 48 -2.99 2.15 9.29
N CYS A 49 -2.93 2.76 10.48
CA CYS A 49 -3.30 4.16 10.67
C CYS A 49 -2.39 5.12 9.90
N ARG A 50 -1.08 4.88 9.88
CA ARG A 50 -0.12 5.69 9.14
C ARG A 50 -0.39 5.64 7.64
N GLU A 51 -0.56 4.44 7.08
CA GLU A 51 -0.87 4.28 5.64
C GLU A 51 -2.17 5.00 5.26
N LEU A 52 -3.24 4.84 6.07
CA LEU A 52 -4.49 5.53 5.80
C LEU A 52 -4.37 7.05 5.96
N ARG A 53 -3.68 7.55 6.99
CA ARG A 53 -3.47 9.01 7.16
C ARG A 53 -2.76 9.61 5.95
N ASN A 54 -1.78 8.89 5.43
CA ASN A 54 -0.91 9.39 4.36
C ASN A 54 -1.54 9.29 2.97
N TYR A 55 -2.50 8.39 2.74
CA TYR A 55 -2.91 8.05 1.37
C TYR A 55 -4.43 7.93 1.16
N TRP A 56 -5.25 7.91 2.21
CA TRP A 56 -6.70 7.79 2.06
C TRP A 56 -7.30 9.08 1.48
N LEU A 57 -8.06 8.96 0.39
CA LEU A 57 -8.73 10.09 -0.28
C LEU A 57 -10.14 10.36 0.26
N GLY A 58 -10.66 9.50 1.12
CA GLY A 58 -12.02 9.60 1.65
C GLY A 58 -12.13 10.57 2.83
N GLN A 59 -13.34 10.61 3.41
CA GLN A 59 -13.58 11.34 4.64
C GLN A 59 -12.92 10.65 5.84
N ALA A 60 -13.06 11.27 7.02
CA ALA A 60 -12.60 10.72 8.29
C ALA A 60 -13.04 9.27 8.47
N ILE A 61 -12.07 8.39 8.73
CA ILE A 61 -12.27 6.95 8.85
C ILE A 61 -12.06 6.50 10.30
N ASN A 62 -12.91 5.58 10.75
CA ASN A 62 -12.79 4.97 12.08
C ASN A 62 -12.29 3.52 11.94
N LEU A 63 -11.30 3.13 12.72
CA LEU A 63 -10.86 1.75 12.85
C LEU A 63 -11.41 1.19 14.16
N GLN A 64 -11.91 -0.04 14.11
CA GLN A 64 -12.50 -0.68 15.28
C GLN A 64 -12.14 -2.17 15.33
N LEU A 65 -11.63 -2.59 16.49
CA LEU A 65 -11.49 -4.01 16.81
C LEU A 65 -12.84 -4.55 17.29
N VAL A 66 -13.27 -5.67 16.71
CA VAL A 66 -14.54 -6.33 17.01
C VAL A 66 -14.32 -7.80 17.38
N SER A 67 -15.33 -8.46 17.95
CA SER A 67 -15.23 -9.90 18.26
C SER A 67 -15.03 -10.75 17.00
N GLN A 68 -14.32 -11.87 17.14
CA GLN A 68 -14.11 -12.86 16.07
C GLN A 68 -15.42 -13.47 15.54
N ASN A 69 -16.49 -13.44 16.34
CA ASN A 69 -17.82 -13.86 15.92
C ASN A 69 -18.45 -12.92 14.88
N ILE A 70 -17.98 -11.67 14.81
CA ILE A 70 -18.47 -10.66 13.85
C ILE A 70 -17.63 -10.70 12.57
N VAL A 71 -16.31 -10.72 12.73
CA VAL A 71 -15.36 -10.80 11.62
C VAL A 71 -14.33 -11.88 11.93
N ALA A 72 -14.22 -12.87 11.05
CA ALA A 72 -13.24 -13.94 11.20
C ALA A 72 -11.79 -13.38 11.32
N PRO A 73 -10.86 -14.09 11.98
CA PRO A 73 -9.46 -13.68 12.08
C PRO A 73 -8.87 -13.29 10.72
N GLU A 74 -8.04 -12.25 10.71
CA GLU A 74 -7.46 -11.65 9.48
C GLU A 74 -8.49 -11.09 8.46
N GLY A 75 -9.79 -11.24 8.69
CA GLY A 75 -10.84 -10.63 7.88
C GLY A 75 -11.08 -9.17 8.23
N TYR A 76 -11.79 -8.47 7.33
CA TYR A 76 -12.19 -7.08 7.53
C TYR A 76 -13.53 -6.77 6.86
N THR A 77 -14.19 -5.72 7.36
CA THR A 77 -15.37 -5.11 6.74
C THR A 77 -15.26 -3.59 6.77
N PHE A 78 -15.66 -2.91 5.71
CA PHE A 78 -15.77 -1.47 5.64
C PHE A 78 -17.16 -1.07 5.15
N ASP A 79 -17.84 -0.23 5.92
CA ASP A 79 -19.21 0.22 5.68
C ASP A 79 -19.30 1.64 5.08
N GLY A 80 -18.19 2.17 4.58
CA GLY A 80 -18.10 3.54 4.05
C GLY A 80 -17.61 4.56 5.09
N LYS A 81 -17.57 4.18 6.38
CA LYS A 81 -17.10 5.05 7.48
C LYS A 81 -16.20 4.32 8.47
N THR A 82 -16.47 3.05 8.74
CA THR A 82 -15.82 2.28 9.79
C THR A 82 -15.19 1.01 9.21
N LEU A 83 -13.88 0.87 9.39
CA LEU A 83 -13.15 -0.35 9.11
C LEU A 83 -13.11 -1.22 10.37
N LYS A 84 -13.71 -2.41 10.29
CA LYS A 84 -13.82 -3.36 11.40
C LYS A 84 -13.04 -4.61 11.08
N ALA A 85 -12.32 -5.13 12.07
CA ALA A 85 -11.69 -6.44 12.02
C ALA A 85 -11.55 -7.00 13.43
N SER A 86 -11.31 -8.31 13.56
CA SER A 86 -11.12 -8.94 14.87
C SER A 86 -9.66 -8.98 15.35
N THR A 87 -8.74 -8.52 14.51
CA THR A 87 -7.29 -8.49 14.78
C THR A 87 -6.69 -7.24 14.14
N GLU A 88 -5.56 -6.77 14.65
CA GLU A 88 -4.83 -5.64 14.05
C GLU A 88 -4.38 -5.96 12.62
N SER A 89 -3.96 -7.20 12.34
CA SER A 89 -3.62 -7.64 10.97
C SER A 89 -4.80 -7.52 10.02
N GLY A 90 -6.02 -7.84 10.48
CA GLY A 90 -7.23 -7.62 9.68
C GLY A 90 -7.49 -6.15 9.38
N LEU A 91 -7.25 -5.25 10.34
CA LEU A 91 -7.30 -3.79 10.09
C LEU A 91 -6.24 -3.35 9.09
N LEU A 92 -5.01 -3.89 9.17
CA LEU A 92 -3.94 -3.60 8.20
C LEU A 92 -4.30 -4.09 6.80
N TYR A 93 -4.82 -5.30 6.66
CA TYR A 93 -5.27 -5.84 5.37
C TYR A 93 -6.43 -5.04 4.79
N GLY A 94 -7.36 -4.62 5.64
CA GLY A 94 -8.46 -3.73 5.27
C GLY A 94 -7.99 -2.36 4.80
N ALA A 95 -7.01 -1.76 5.48
CA ALA A 95 -6.41 -0.49 5.07
C ALA A 95 -5.82 -0.57 3.67
N TYR A 96 -4.97 -1.56 3.38
CA TYR A 96 -4.42 -1.76 2.03
C TYR A 96 -5.51 -2.10 1.00
N ALA A 97 -6.57 -2.80 1.39
CA ALA A 97 -7.69 -3.06 0.48
C ALA A 97 -8.44 -1.77 0.11
N LEU A 98 -8.63 -0.85 1.06
CA LEU A 98 -9.22 0.47 0.79
C LEU A 98 -8.34 1.31 -0.12
N LEU A 99 -7.03 1.36 0.16
CA LEU A 99 -6.07 2.09 -0.67
C LEU A 99 -5.99 1.54 -2.10
N ARG A 100 -6.04 0.22 -2.25
CA ARG A 100 -6.16 -0.43 -3.56
C ARG A 100 -7.46 -0.04 -4.25
N GLU A 101 -8.59 -0.16 -3.57
CA GLU A 101 -9.91 0.09 -4.16
C GLU A 101 -10.10 1.54 -4.62
N GLN A 102 -9.67 2.53 -3.81
CA GLN A 102 -9.72 3.93 -4.23
C GLN A 102 -8.83 4.19 -5.45
N THR A 103 -7.71 3.48 -5.56
CA THR A 103 -6.73 3.69 -6.64
C THR A 103 -7.28 3.14 -7.94
N VAL A 104 -7.86 1.93 -7.91
CA VAL A 104 -8.53 1.32 -9.06
C VAL A 104 -9.72 2.15 -9.52
N ARG A 105 -10.50 2.73 -8.59
CA ARG A 105 -11.68 3.54 -8.91
C ARG A 105 -11.38 5.00 -9.24
N GLY A 106 -10.20 5.52 -8.86
CA GLY A 106 -9.91 6.95 -8.83
C GLY A 106 -10.72 7.76 -7.81
N THR A 107 -11.40 7.09 -6.86
CA THR A 107 -12.22 7.75 -5.84
C THR A 107 -12.45 6.85 -4.62
N ALA A 108 -12.50 7.47 -3.44
CA ALA A 108 -12.85 6.80 -2.19
C ALA A 108 -14.38 6.73 -1.92
N LYS A 109 -15.20 7.37 -2.76
CA LYS A 109 -16.65 7.45 -2.55
C LYS A 109 -17.34 6.12 -2.83
N GLY A 110 -18.28 5.74 -1.96
CA GLY A 110 -19.13 4.55 -2.15
C GLY A 110 -18.37 3.22 -2.01
N ILE A 111 -17.17 3.21 -1.44
CA ILE A 111 -16.45 1.98 -1.16
C ILE A 111 -17.10 1.27 0.03
N ILE A 112 -17.52 0.02 -0.20
CA ILE A 112 -18.00 -0.93 0.81
C ILE A 112 -17.22 -2.22 0.55
N LEU A 113 -16.60 -2.80 1.58
CA LEU A 113 -15.78 -4.00 1.44
C LEU A 113 -16.09 -5.02 2.53
N LYS A 114 -15.97 -6.30 2.19
CA LYS A 114 -15.93 -7.41 3.14
C LYS A 114 -15.05 -8.51 2.57
N SER A 115 -14.06 -8.97 3.32
CA SER A 115 -13.19 -10.05 2.89
C SER A 115 -12.61 -10.81 4.08
N THR A 116 -12.33 -12.08 3.86
CA THR A 116 -11.61 -12.96 4.78
C THR A 116 -10.69 -13.86 3.95
N PRO A 117 -9.42 -14.04 4.33
CA PRO A 117 -8.53 -14.93 3.61
C PRO A 117 -9.07 -16.36 3.63
N LYS A 118 -8.95 -17.06 2.50
CA LYS A 118 -9.33 -18.47 2.38
C LYS A 118 -8.24 -19.41 2.86
N SER A 119 -6.98 -19.03 2.67
CA SER A 119 -5.82 -19.82 3.05
C SER A 119 -5.16 -19.24 4.30
N LYS A 120 -4.96 -20.09 5.31
CA LYS A 120 -4.27 -19.73 6.57
C LYS A 120 -2.81 -19.36 6.34
N TYR A 121 -2.11 -20.11 5.48
CA TYR A 121 -0.71 -19.85 5.15
C TYR A 121 -0.60 -19.21 3.77
N ARG A 122 0.10 -18.07 3.71
CA ARG A 122 0.35 -17.25 2.50
C ARG A 122 1.82 -16.85 2.52
N ILE A 123 2.69 -17.80 2.20
CA ILE A 123 4.13 -17.73 2.45
C ILE A 123 4.86 -17.49 1.12
N LEU A 124 5.89 -16.64 1.16
CA LEU A 124 6.86 -16.48 0.09
C LEU A 124 8.16 -17.18 0.47
N ASN A 125 8.76 -17.89 -0.49
CA ASN A 125 10.06 -18.51 -0.31
C ASN A 125 11.14 -17.69 -1.02
N HIS A 126 12.30 -17.61 -0.37
CA HIS A 126 13.48 -16.92 -0.85
C HIS A 126 14.62 -17.93 -0.97
N TRP A 127 15.32 -17.92 -2.10
CA TRP A 127 16.49 -18.78 -2.35
C TRP A 127 17.78 -17.96 -2.25
N ASP A 128 17.82 -17.09 -1.25
CA ASP A 128 18.93 -16.20 -0.94
C ASP A 128 20.03 -16.95 -0.19
N ASN A 129 21.27 -16.81 -0.66
CA ASN A 129 22.46 -17.32 0.01
C ASN A 129 23.04 -16.28 0.97
N LEU A 130 23.79 -16.73 1.98
CA LEU A 130 24.44 -15.86 2.96
C LEU A 130 25.52 -14.95 2.35
N ASP A 131 26.04 -15.29 1.17
CA ASP A 131 26.99 -14.48 0.40
C ASP A 131 26.31 -13.39 -0.46
N GLY A 132 25.00 -13.19 -0.28
CA GLY A 132 24.20 -12.20 -0.99
C GLY A 132 23.78 -12.59 -2.41
N SER A 133 24.24 -13.74 -2.93
CA SER A 133 23.73 -14.30 -4.19
C SER A 133 22.34 -14.92 -4.01
N ILE A 134 21.58 -15.08 -5.09
CA ILE A 134 20.25 -15.70 -5.06
C ILE A 134 20.22 -16.81 -6.11
N GLU A 135 19.88 -18.04 -5.70
CA GLU A 135 19.69 -19.13 -6.64
C GLU A 135 18.46 -18.85 -7.51
N ARG A 136 18.62 -18.85 -8.83
CA ARG A 136 17.58 -18.44 -9.80
C ARG A 136 17.06 -17.01 -9.57
N GLY A 137 17.89 -16.13 -8.99
CA GLY A 137 17.59 -14.71 -8.85
C GLY A 137 17.90 -13.91 -10.12
N TYR A 138 16.93 -13.15 -10.60
CA TYR A 138 17.06 -12.28 -11.79
C TYR A 138 16.84 -10.79 -11.48
N ALA A 139 16.71 -10.43 -10.19
CA ALA A 139 16.31 -9.10 -9.73
C ALA A 139 17.37 -8.40 -8.86
N GLY A 140 18.64 -8.80 -8.97
CA GLY A 140 19.75 -8.25 -8.19
C GLY A 140 20.20 -9.16 -7.04
N LYS A 141 20.85 -8.56 -6.04
CA LYS A 141 21.35 -9.24 -4.83
C LYS A 141 20.25 -9.42 -3.78
N SER A 142 20.53 -10.25 -2.78
CA SER A 142 19.69 -10.39 -1.58
C SER A 142 19.41 -9.05 -0.91
N ILE A 143 18.19 -8.89 -0.41
CA ILE A 143 17.81 -7.75 0.45
C ILE A 143 18.13 -7.99 1.93
N PHE A 144 18.55 -9.21 2.29
CA PHE A 144 18.84 -9.60 3.67
C PHE A 144 20.33 -9.68 3.94
N TRP A 145 21.11 -10.13 2.97
CA TRP A 145 22.54 -10.42 3.12
C TRP A 145 23.37 -9.51 2.22
N ASN A 146 24.18 -8.67 2.84
CA ASN A 146 25.15 -7.83 2.15
C ASN A 146 26.55 -8.44 2.35
N SER A 147 27.13 -8.94 1.26
CA SER A 147 28.55 -9.31 1.15
C SER A 147 29.29 -8.32 0.27
#